data_AF-A0A0Q0CXC5-F1
#
_entry.id   AF-A0A0Q0CXC5-F1
#
_cell.length_a   1.000
_cell.length_b   1.000
_cell.length_c   1.000
_cell.angle_alpha   90.00
_cell.angle_beta   90.00
_cell.angle_gamma   90.00
#
_symmetry.space_group_name_H-M   'P 1'
#
loop_
_entity.id
_entity.type
_entity.pdbx_description
1 polymer ?
#
loop_
_entity_poly.entity_id
_entity_poly.type
_entity_poly.pdbx_seq_one_letter_code
_entity_poly.pdbx_strand_id
1 'polypeptide(L)' 'MNKVLIVDDHPVIRLAVRMLMERHGYEVIAETDNGVDV' A
#
# COMPACT_ATOMS: atom_id res chain seq x y z
N MET A 1 2.58 12.86 10.87
CA MET A 1 2.05 11.57 10.36
C MET A 1 2.34 11.53 8.88
N ASN A 2 3.16 10.59 8.42
CA ASN A 2 3.49 10.47 6.99
C ASN A 2 2.42 9.61 6.32
N LYS A 3 1.88 10.09 5.19
CA LYS A 3 0.84 9.40 4.42
C LYS A 3 1.47 8.61 3.28
N VAL A 4 0.99 7.38 3.07
CA VAL A 4 1.52 6.44 2.07
C VAL A 4 0.39 5.91 1.18
N LEU A 5 0.61 5.93 -0.13
CA LEU A 5 -0.16 5.22 -1.15
C LEU A 5 0.66 4.00 -1.60
N ILE A 6 0.05 2.82 -1.62
CA ILE A 6 0.68 1.59 -2.10
C ILE A 6 0.16 1.30 -3.52
N VAL A 7 1.07 1.03 -4.46
CA VAL A 7 0.79 0.75 -5.88
C VAL A 7 1.51 -0.56 -6.23
N ASP A 8 0.76 -1.66 -6.36
CA ASP A 8 1.29 -2.99 -6.69
C ASP A 8 0.16 -3.92 -7.16
N ASP A 9 0.39 -4.67 -8.24
CA ASP A 9 -0.59 -5.58 -8.86
C ASP A 9 -0.69 -6.95 -8.16
N HIS A 10 0.16 -7.24 -7.17
CA HIS A 10 0.14 -8.47 -6.39
C HIS A 10 -0.53 -8.25 -5.02
N PRO A 11 -1.73 -8.83 -4.78
CA PRO A 11 -2.48 -8.63 -3.53
C PRO A 11 -1.71 -8.98 -2.26
N VAL A 12 -0.86 -10.02 -2.32
CA VAL A 12 -0.06 -10.49 -1.17
C VAL A 12 1.04 -9.48 -0.81
N ILE A 13 1.67 -8.85 -1.81
CA ILE A 13 2.72 -7.87 -1.59
C ILE A 13 2.15 -6.61 -0.95
N ARG A 14 1.00 -6.12 -1.45
CA ARG A 14 0.33 -4.97 -0.85
C ARG A 14 0.00 -5.16 0.63
N LEU A 15 -0.51 -6.34 1.00
CA LEU A 15 -0.80 -6.66 2.40
C LEU A 15 0.47 -6.62 3.27
N ALA A 16 1.55 -7.26 2.82
CA ALA A 16 2.81 -7.28 3.55
C ALA A 16 3.39 -5.86 3.74
N VAL A 17 3.34 -5.03 2.69
CA VAL A 17 3.81 -3.65 2.73
C VAL A 17 2.93 -2.80 3.67
N ARG A 18 1.60 -2.92 3.61
CA ARG A 18 0.69 -2.24 4.54
C ARG A 18 1.08 -2.53 5.99
N MET A 19 1.22 -3.82 6.34
CA MET A 19 1.58 -4.22 7.71
C MET A 19 2.92 -3.63 8.14
N LEU A 20 3.90 -3.58 7.25
CA LEU A 20 5.20 -2.97 7.53
C LEU A 20 5.08 -1.46 7.77
N MET A 21 4.34 -0.75 6.92
CA MET A 21 4.14 0.70 7.02
C MET A 21 3.41 1.08 8.31
N GLU A 22 2.27 0.43 8.60
CA GLU A 22 1.49 0.68 9.80
C GLU A 22 2.30 0.39 11.07
N ARG A 23 3.12 -0.68 11.08
CA ARG A 23 4.04 -0.99 12.19
C ARG A 23 5.07 0.11 12.45
N HIS A 24 5.45 0.88 11.44
CA HIS A 24 6.41 1.97 11.55
C HIS A 24 5.74 3.34 11.73
N GLY A 25 4.43 3.39 11.97
CA GLY A 25 3.69 4.63 12.25
C GLY A 25 3.34 5.45 11.02
N TYR A 26 3.36 4.85 9.84
CA TYR A 26 2.83 5.46 8.62
C TYR A 26 1.33 5.25 8.51
N GLU A 27 0.63 6.23 7.95
CA GLU A 27 -0.79 6.14 7.62
C GLU A 27 -0.93 5.69 6.17
N VAL A 28 -1.37 4.45 5.94
CA VAL A 28 -1.64 3.94 4.59
C VAL A 28 -3.03 4.41 4.17
N ILE A 29 -3.07 5.42 3.29
CA ILE A 29 -4.31 6.11 2.93
C ILE A 29 -5.08 5.43 1.78
N ALA A 30 -4.39 4.62 0.97
CA ALA A 30 -5.00 3.89 -0.14
C ALA A 30 -4.05 2.80 -0.65
N GLU A 31 -4.63 1.85 -1.38
CA GLU A 31 -3.94 0.82 -2.15
C GLU A 31 -4.55 0.77 -3.54
N THR A 32 -3.74 0.54 -4.56
CA THR A 32 -4.16 0.35 -5.94
C THR A 32 -3.20 -0.60 -6.65
N ASP A 33 -3.57 -1.05 -7.85
CA ASP A 33 -2.80 -1.95 -8.70
C ASP A 33 -1.75 -1.18 -9.53
N ASN A 34 -1.76 -1.29 -10.85
CA ASN A 34 -0.84 -0.64 -11.77
C ASN A 34 -1.48 0.52 -12.56
N GLY A 35 -2.78 0.77 -12.42
CA GLY A 35 -3.50 1.82 -13.15
C GLY A 35 -3.52 1.65 -14.69
N VAL A 36 -3.17 0.46 -15.19
CA VAL A 36 -3.21 0.11 -16.62
C VAL A 36 -4.51 -0.59 -16.97
N ASP A 37 -5.11 -1.30 -16.01
CA ASP A 37 -6.36 -2.03 -16.17
C ASP A 37 -7.55 -1.22 -15.61
N VAL A 38 -8.68 -1.23 -16.34
CA VAL A 38 -9.91 -0.45 -16.04
C VAL A 38 -10.99 -1.35 -15.47
#